data_AF-A0A536TQA7-F1
#
_entry.id   AF-A0A536TQA7-F1
#
_cell.length_a   1.000
_cell.length_b   1.000
_cell.length_c   1.000
_cell.angle_alpha   90.00
_cell.angle_beta   90.00
_cell.angle_gamma   90.00
#
_symmetry.space_group_name_H-M   'P 1'
#
loop_
_entity.id
_entity.type
_entity.pdbx_description
1 polymer ?
#
loop_
_entity_poly.entity_id
_entity_poly.type
_entity_poly.pdbx_seq_one_letter_code
_entity_poly.pdbx_strand_id
1 'polypeptide(L)'
;MNIYGKEASAYYDVQQGLRLLKRGSTGSSPVPCVKNDTFVEELEEFAEAVRGEGRPEMGGEGATASLAVIRAGIVSAREGRRVEVAEILSKD
;
A
#
# COMPACT_ATOMS: atom_id res chain seq x y z
N MET A 1 1.57 -9.84 -1.98
CA MET A 1 0.61 -9.14 -1.09
C MET A 1 -0.70 -9.89 -1.12
N ASN A 2 -1.34 -10.09 0.03
CA ASN A 2 -2.63 -10.76 0.12
C ASN A 2 -3.63 -9.86 0.85
N ILE A 3 -4.86 -9.79 0.34
CA ILE A 3 -5.95 -9.02 0.94
C ILE A 3 -7.13 -9.97 1.10
N TYR A 4 -7.65 -10.08 2.32
CA TYR A 4 -8.74 -10.99 2.66
C TYR A 4 -10.01 -10.18 2.94
N GLY A 5 -11.05 -10.42 2.15
CA GLY A 5 -12.36 -9.83 2.32
C GLY A 5 -13.42 -10.89 2.63
N LYS A 6 -14.61 -10.43 3.00
CA LYS A 6 -15.75 -11.28 3.34
C LYS A 6 -16.20 -12.18 2.17
N GLU A 7 -16.20 -11.63 0.96
CA GLU A 7 -16.73 -12.30 -0.24
C GLU A 7 -15.63 -12.77 -1.21
N ALA A 8 -14.41 -12.28 -1.06
CA ALA A 8 -13.29 -12.67 -1.89
C ALA A 8 -11.95 -12.39 -1.21
N SER A 9 -10.91 -13.09 -1.66
CA SER A 9 -9.51 -12.81 -1.32
C SER A 9 -8.72 -12.48 -2.59
N ALA A 10 -7.86 -11.48 -2.52
CA ALA A 10 -6.94 -11.11 -3.59
C ALA A 10 -5.51 -11.50 -3.22
N TYR A 11 -4.78 -12.07 -4.17
CA TYR A 11 -3.40 -12.49 -4.02
C TYR A 11 -2.58 -11.89 -5.15
N TYR A 12 -1.43 -11.34 -4.80
CA TYR A 12 -0.48 -10.83 -5.79
C TYR A 12 0.91 -11.34 -5.47
N ASP A 13 1.56 -11.90 -6.49
CA ASP A 13 2.99 -12.14 -6.54
C ASP A 13 3.54 -11.81 -7.94
N VAL A 14 4.85 -11.64 -8.03
CA VAL A 14 5.52 -11.21 -9.27
C VAL A 14 5.45 -12.27 -10.37
N GLN A 15 5.28 -13.55 -10.02
CA GLN A 15 5.29 -14.68 -10.96
C GLN A 15 3.90 -14.92 -11.58
N GLN A 16 2.84 -14.79 -10.79
CA GLN A 16 1.46 -15.10 -11.18
C GLN A 16 0.58 -13.85 -11.40
N GLY A 17 1.06 -12.68 -11.01
CA GLY A 17 0.31 -11.43 -11.05
C GLY A 17 -0.85 -11.40 -10.04
N LEU A 18 -1.84 -10.56 -10.31
CA LEU A 18 -3.03 -10.44 -9.45
C LEU A 18 -4.00 -11.59 -9.71
N ARG A 19 -4.47 -12.22 -8.63
CA ARG A 19 -5.45 -13.29 -8.65
C ARG A 19 -6.56 -13.02 -7.64
N LEU A 20 -7.78 -13.44 -7.99
CA LEU A 20 -8.96 -13.31 -7.15
C LEU A 20 -9.56 -14.69 -6.85
N LEU A 21 -9.81 -14.97 -5.58
CA LEU A 21 -10.57 -16.14 -5.12
C LEU A 21 -11.90 -15.65 -4.56
N LYS A 22 -13.01 -15.97 -5.24
CA LYS A 22 -14.36 -15.62 -4.77
C LYS A 22 -14.90 -16.70 -3.84
N ARG A 23 -15.72 -16.31 -2.86
CA ARG A 23 -16.41 -17.26 -1.99
C ARG A 23 -17.24 -18.26 -2.80
N GLY A 24 -17.10 -19.54 -2.50
CA GLY A 24 -17.78 -20.62 -3.21
C GLY A 24 -17.18 -21.00 -4.56
N SER A 25 -16.10 -20.35 -5.00
CA SER A 25 -15.35 -20.78 -6.18
C SER A 25 -14.42 -21.95 -5.85
N THR A 26 -14.12 -22.77 -6.86
CA THR A 26 -13.23 -23.94 -6.73
C THR A 26 -11.74 -23.59 -6.92
N GLY A 27 -11.42 -22.34 -7.24
CA GLY A 27 -10.05 -21.89 -7.47
C GLY A 27 -9.95 -20.40 -7.76
N SER A 28 -8.73 -19.86 -7.73
CA SER A 28 -8.47 -18.46 -8.02
C SER A 28 -8.38 -18.20 -9.53
N SER A 29 -8.90 -17.06 -9.99
CA SER A 29 -8.83 -16.60 -11.38
C SER A 29 -7.84 -15.44 -11.52
N PRO A 30 -7.05 -15.36 -12.61
CA PRO A 30 -6.20 -14.20 -12.87
C PRO A 30 -7.05 -12.95 -13.10
N VAL A 31 -6.55 -11.81 -12.66
CA VAL A 31 -7.08 -10.49 -12.99
C VAL A 31 -6.13 -9.86 -14.01
N PRO A 32 -6.58 -9.54 -15.23
CA PRO A 32 -5.75 -8.86 -16.21
C PRO A 32 -5.28 -7.50 -15.68
N CYS A 33 -3.97 -7.30 -15.62
CA CYS A 33 -3.36 -6.02 -15.30
C CYS A 33 -2.54 -5.56 -16.50
N VAL A 34 -2.70 -4.29 -16.88
CA VAL A 34 -1.84 -3.66 -17.88
C VAL A 34 -0.45 -3.51 -17.25
N LYS A 35 0.60 -3.90 -17.98
CA LYS A 35 1.96 -3.66 -17.52
C LYS A 35 2.27 -2.18 -17.67
N ASN A 36 2.78 -1.58 -16.60
CA ASN A 36 3.21 -0.20 -16.53
C ASN A 36 4.68 -0.08 -16.10
N ASP A 37 5.27 1.08 -16.34
CA ASP A 37 6.52 1.50 -15.73
C ASP A 37 6.19 2.47 -14.60
N THR A 38 6.29 1.98 -13.37
CA THR A 38 5.90 2.76 -12.17
C THR A 38 6.76 4.00 -12.00
N PHE A 39 8.00 4.04 -12.50
CA PHE A 39 8.81 5.26 -12.39
C PHE A 39 8.33 6.35 -13.34
N VAL A 40 7.91 5.97 -14.54
CA VAL A 40 7.37 6.92 -15.52
C VAL A 40 6.05 7.48 -15.02
N GLU A 41 5.14 6.63 -14.52
CA GLU A 41 3.85 7.07 -13.99
C GLU A 41 4.00 8.07 -12.84
N GLU A 42 4.86 7.79 -11.86
CA GLU A 42 5.08 8.69 -10.72
C GLU A 42 5.69 10.04 -11.15
N LEU A 43 6.54 10.04 -12.20
CA LEU A 43 7.08 11.29 -12.75
C LEU A 43 6.04 12.09 -13.53
N GLU A 44 5.16 11.41 -14.26
CA GLU A 44 4.03 12.03 -14.95
C GLU A 44 3.07 12.68 -13.94
N GLU A 45 2.69 11.94 -12.89
CA GLU A 45 1.85 12.42 -11.80
C GLU A 45 2.49 13.61 -11.07
N PHE A 46 3.78 13.52 -10.75
CA PHE A 46 4.52 14.62 -10.16
C PHE A 46 4.46 15.88 -11.04
N ALA A 47 4.62 15.71 -12.35
CA ALA A 47 4.55 16.83 -13.29
C ALA A 47 3.15 17.46 -13.35
N GLU A 48 2.08 16.65 -13.32
CA GLU A 48 0.70 17.13 -13.23
C GLU A 48 0.45 17.89 -11.92
N ALA A 49 0.92 17.37 -10.79
CA ALA A 49 0.79 18.01 -9.48
C ALA A 49 1.50 19.37 -9.44
N VAL A 50 2.72 19.47 -10.00
CA VAL A 50 3.48 20.73 -10.08
C VAL A 50 2.77 21.77 -10.95
N ARG A 51 2.05 21.34 -12.00
CA ARG A 51 1.24 22.22 -12.86
C ARG A 51 -0.11 22.60 -12.23
N GLY A 52 -0.47 22.01 -11.09
CA GLY A 52 -1.78 22.21 -10.45
C GLY A 52 -2.92 21.47 -11.15
N GLU A 53 -2.59 20.51 -12.01
CA GLU A 53 -3.54 19.71 -12.79
C GLU A 53 -3.88 18.39 -12.09
N GLY A 54 -3.12 18.03 -11.05
CA GLY A 54 -3.32 16.81 -10.26
C GLY A 54 -2.99 17.02 -8.77
N ARG A 55 -3.11 15.93 -8.01
CA ARG A 55 -2.63 15.84 -6.62
C ARG A 55 -1.74 14.61 -6.50
N PRO A 56 -0.64 14.69 -5.74
CA PRO A 56 0.21 13.52 -5.54
C PRO A 56 -0.56 12.42 -4.80
N GLU A 57 -0.50 11.19 -5.29
CA GLU A 57 -0.97 9.97 -4.66
C GLU A 57 -0.26 9.77 -3.31
N MET A 58 1.06 10.00 -3.28
CA MET A 58 1.89 9.94 -2.08
C MET A 58 2.59 11.28 -1.80
N GLY A 59 1.89 12.14 -1.04
CA GLY A 59 2.45 13.41 -0.55
C GLY A 59 3.19 13.31 0.79
N GLY A 60 3.64 14.46 1.31
CA GLY A 60 4.39 14.55 2.57
C GLY A 60 3.65 13.98 3.79
N GLU A 61 2.34 14.21 3.89
CA GLU A 61 1.52 13.65 4.98
C GLU A 61 1.47 12.11 4.94
N GLY A 62 1.23 11.54 3.75
CA GLY A 62 1.20 10.09 3.55
C GLY A 62 2.56 9.42 3.81
N ALA A 63 3.64 10.08 3.39
CA ALA A 63 5.01 9.63 3.66
C ALA A 63 5.33 9.66 5.16
N THR A 64 4.98 10.74 5.87
CA THR A 64 5.18 10.86 7.33
C THR A 64 4.37 9.81 8.09
N ALA A 65 3.11 9.57 7.70
CA ALA A 65 2.29 8.52 8.29
C ALA A 65 2.92 7.12 8.11
N SER A 66 3.46 6.84 6.92
CA SER A 66 4.16 5.59 6.63
C SER A 66 5.43 5.43 7.47
N LEU A 67 6.22 6.49 7.62
CA LEU A 67 7.39 6.50 8.49
C LEU A 67 7.02 6.25 9.96
N ALA A 68 5.91 6.81 10.43
CA ALA A 68 5.42 6.60 11.79
C ALA A 68 5.09 5.13 12.06
N VAL A 69 4.55 4.39 11.08
CA VAL A 69 4.33 2.94 11.19
C VAL A 69 5.66 2.20 11.39
N ILE A 70 6.69 2.54 10.60
CA ILE A 70 8.02 1.92 10.73
C ILE A 70 8.60 2.20 12.12
N ARG A 71 8.54 3.45 12.58
CA ARG A 71 9.01 3.85 13.92
C ARG A 71 8.25 3.13 15.04
N ALA A 72 6.92 3.01 14.93
CA ALA A 72 6.11 2.26 15.88
C ALA A 72 6.55 0.79 15.95
N GLY A 73 6.86 0.17 14.81
CA GLY A 73 7.40 -1.19 14.72
C GLY A 73 8.75 -1.34 15.43
N ILE A 74 9.67 -0.38 15.24
CA ILE A 74 10.98 -0.38 15.91
C ILE A 74 10.82 -0.29 17.43
N VAL A 75 9.96 0.62 17.91
CA VAL A 75 9.69 0.78 19.35
C VAL A 75 9.03 -0.48 19.91
N SER A 76 8.04 -1.02 19.21
CA SER A 76 7.34 -2.26 19.58
C SER A 76 8.30 -3.44 19.73
N ALA A 77 9.19 -3.65 18.75
CA ALA A 77 10.17 -4.73 18.78
C ALA A 77 11.16 -4.59 19.94
N ARG A 78 11.58 -3.36 20.25
CA ARG A 78 12.51 -3.08 21.34
C ARG A 78 11.86 -3.24 22.72
N GLU A 79 10.61 -2.83 22.88
CA GLU A 79 9.90 -2.78 24.16
C GLU A 79 9.04 -4.03 24.43
N GLY A 80 8.84 -4.90 23.43
CA GLY A 80 8.06 -6.12 23.56
C GLY A 80 6.57 -5.87 23.82
N ARG A 81 6.05 -4.72 23.38
CA ARG A 81 4.64 -4.32 23.57
C ARG A 81 4.03 -3.74 22.31
N ARG A 82 2.70 -3.73 22.26
CA ARG A 82 1.96 -2.97 21.26
C ARG A 82 2.23 -1.46 21.44
N VAL A 83 2.42 -0.78 20.32
CA VAL A 83 2.60 0.67 20.20
C VAL A 83 1.60 1.19 19.17
N GLU A 84 0.78 2.17 19.52
CA GLU A 84 -0.11 2.83 18.57
C GLU A 84 0.67 3.80 17.68
N VAL A 85 0.35 3.85 16.39
CA VAL A 85 0.98 4.80 15.44
C VAL A 85 0.74 6.25 15.87
N ALA A 86 -0.42 6.54 16.49
CA ALA A 86 -0.74 7.86 17.04
C ALA A 86 0.22 8.29 18.17
N GLU A 87 0.79 7.35 18.95
CA GLU A 87 1.82 7.66 19.95
C GLU A 87 3.11 8.18 19.31
N ILE A 88 3.40 7.81 18.06
CA ILE A 88 4.56 8.27 17.31
C ILE A 88 4.26 9.64 16.70
N LEU A 89 3.13 9.78 16.01
CA LEU A 89 2.74 11.02 15.33
C LEU A 89 2.52 12.21 16.27
N SER A 90 2.17 11.98 17.54
CA SER A 90 1.99 13.03 18.54
C SER A 90 3.28 13.58 19.15
N LYS A 91 4.43 12.95 18.85
CA LYS A 91 5.75 13.33 19.39
C LYS A 91 6.59 14.13 18.39
N ASP A 92 6.14 14.20 17.14
CA ASP A 92 6.76 14.94 16.04
C ASP A 92 5.99 16.26 15.81
#